data_AF-M4B4H6-F1
#
_entry.id   AF-M4B4H6-F1
#
_cell.length_a   1.000
_cell.length_b   1.000
_cell.length_c   1.000
_cell.angle_alpha   90.00
_cell.angle_beta   90.00
_cell.angle_gamma   90.00
#
_symmetry.space_group_name_H-M   'P 1'
#
loop_
_entity.id
_entity.type
_entity.pdbx_description
1 polymer ?
#
loop_
_entity_poly.entity_id
_entity_poly.type
_entity_poly.pdbx_seq_one_letter_code
_entity_poly.pdbx_strand_id
1 'polypeptide(L)' 'MARLPQTGVSLQYLLEFGTSISPQKLIQSARFLHEEMPVRYAHRIKNLEHLPHGLSDMPSVQQVREWMNWRSVR' A
#
# COMPACT_ATOMS: atom_id res chain seq x y z
N MET A 1 -10.07 -5.57 3.69
CA MET A 1 -8.69 -5.67 3.15
C MET A 1 -7.60 -5.68 4.21
N ALA A 2 -7.67 -4.88 5.30
CA ALA A 2 -6.67 -4.89 6.39
C ALA A 2 -6.52 -6.21 7.18
N ARG A 3 -7.29 -7.25 6.85
CA ARG A 3 -7.14 -8.61 7.42
C ARG A 3 -6.32 -9.52 6.51
N LEU A 4 -6.12 -9.13 5.25
CA LEU A 4 -5.31 -9.88 4.29
C LEU A 4 -3.82 -9.63 4.60
N PRO A 5 -2.96 -10.66 4.56
CA PRO A 5 -1.53 -10.48 4.75
C PRO A 5 -0.94 -9.68 3.58
N GLN A 6 0.08 -8.87 3.86
CA GLN A 6 0.86 -8.18 2.82
C GLN A 6 1.80 -9.18 2.14
N THR A 7 1.97 -9.05 0.82
CA THR A 7 2.91 -9.91 0.08
C THR A 7 4.34 -9.40 0.26
N GLY A 8 5.19 -10.18 0.92
CA GLY A 8 6.62 -9.87 1.01
C GLY A 8 7.32 -10.02 -0.34
N VAL A 9 8.21 -9.08 -0.67
CA VAL A 9 9.11 -9.19 -1.82
C VAL A 9 10.55 -9.06 -1.34
N SER A 10 11.42 -9.97 -1.78
CA SER A 10 12.84 -9.91 -1.43
C SER A 10 13.57 -8.88 -2.29
N LEU A 11 14.69 -8.35 -1.77
CA LEU A 11 15.55 -7.45 -2.55
C LEU A 11 16.10 -8.14 -3.81
N GLN A 12 16.46 -9.43 -3.70
CA GLN A 12 16.89 -10.24 -4.83
C GLN A 12 15.80 -10.33 -5.92
N TYR A 13 14.56 -10.61 -5.54
CA TYR A 13 13.44 -10.66 -6.49
C TYR A 13 13.23 -9.33 -7.22
N LEU A 14 13.31 -8.20 -6.50
CA LEU A 14 13.16 -6.88 -7.11
C LEU A 14 14.26 -6.59 -8.14
N LEU A 15 15.51 -6.98 -7.84
CA LEU A 15 16.63 -6.84 -8.75
C LEU A 15 16.43 -7.69 -10.01
N GLU A 16 16.14 -8.99 -9.86
CA GLU A 16 15.91 -9.93 -10.96
C GLU A 16 14.71 -9.50 -11.83
N PHE A 17 13.63 -9.06 -11.20
CA PHE A 17 12.45 -8.54 -11.90
C PHE A 17 12.82 -7.31 -12.74
N GLY A 18 13.59 -6.37 -12.18
CA GLY A 18 13.97 -5.10 -12.81
C GLY A 18 15.08 -5.17 -13.86
N THR A 19 15.94 -6.19 -13.84
CA THR A 19 17.15 -6.26 -14.71
C THR A 19 16.85 -6.36 -16.21
N SER A 20 15.66 -6.82 -16.60
CA SER A 20 15.26 -6.86 -18.02
C SER A 20 13.77 -6.61 -18.14
N ILE A 21 13.40 -5.35 -18.38
CA ILE A 21 12.01 -4.91 -18.49
C ILE A 21 11.43 -5.37 -19.83
N SER A 22 10.22 -5.93 -19.78
CA SER A 22 9.42 -6.29 -20.95
C SER A 22 7.97 -5.82 -20.75
N PRO A 23 7.17 -5.66 -21.82
CA PRO A 23 5.74 -5.34 -21.70
C PRO A 23 5.00 -6.30 -20.78
N GLN A 24 5.34 -7.59 -20.80
CA GLN A 24 4.76 -8.61 -19.94
C GLN A 24 5.08 -8.35 -18.46
N LYS A 25 6.34 -8.01 -18.14
CA LYS A 25 6.72 -7.64 -16.77
C LYS A 25 6.05 -6.34 -16.31
N LEU A 26 5.86 -5.37 -17.19
CA LEU A 26 5.10 -4.15 -16.85
C LEU A 26 3.64 -4.45 -16.51
N ILE A 27 2.99 -5.33 -17.28
CA ILE A 27 1.62 -5.76 -16.97
C ILE A 27 1.58 -6.55 -15.66
N GLN A 28 2.57 -7.42 -15.42
CA GLN A 28 2.67 -8.19 -14.19
C GLN A 28 2.86 -7.28 -12.96
N SER A 29 3.72 -6.26 -13.04
CA SER A 29 3.91 -5.32 -11.93
C SER A 29 2.67 -4.46 -11.71
N ALA A 30 1.99 -4.03 -12.77
CA ALA A 30 0.73 -3.30 -12.67
C ALA A 30 -0.35 -4.13 -11.97
N ARG A 31 -0.51 -5.41 -12.33
CA ARG A 31 -1.44 -6.34 -11.66
C ARG A 31 -1.08 -6.56 -10.19
N PHE A 32 0.20 -6.79 -9.91
CA PHE A 32 0.68 -6.93 -8.53
C PHE A 32 0.33 -5.70 -7.70
N LEU A 33 0.62 -4.50 -8.21
CA LEU A 33 0.30 -3.24 -7.52
C LEU A 33 -1.21 -3.04 -7.36
N HIS A 34 -2.02 -3.40 -8.36
CA HIS A 34 -3.47 -3.27 -8.30
C HIS A 34 -4.07 -4.07 -7.13
N GLU A 35 -3.61 -5.30 -6.92
CA GLU A 35 -4.08 -6.17 -5.83
C GLU A 35 -3.44 -5.82 -4.47
N GLU A 36 -2.14 -5.51 -4.47
CA GLU A 36 -1.37 -5.35 -3.24
C GLU A 36 -1.55 -3.97 -2.59
N MET A 37 -1.71 -2.90 -3.39
CA MET A 37 -1.81 -1.53 -2.88
C MET A 37 -3.03 -1.32 -1.96
N PRO A 38 -4.25 -1.79 -2.30
CA PRO A 38 -5.41 -1.70 -1.41
C PRO A 38 -5.19 -2.41 -0.07
N VAL A 39 -4.53 -3.58 -0.07
CA VAL A 39 -4.18 -4.29 1.17
C VAL A 39 -3.23 -3.44 2.01
N ARG A 40 -2.15 -2.92 1.42
CA ARG A 40 -1.16 -2.09 2.12
C ARG A 40 -1.77 -0.81 2.68
N TYR A 41 -2.60 -0.12 1.92
CA TYR A 41 -3.29 1.08 2.38
C TYR A 41 -4.25 0.80 3.52
N ALA A 42 -5.03 -0.28 3.45
CA ALA A 42 -5.95 -0.64 4.53
C ALA A 42 -5.22 -0.89 5.86
N HIS A 43 -4.04 -1.52 5.83
CA HIS A 43 -3.18 -1.65 7.01
C HIS A 43 -2.67 -0.30 7.52
N ARG A 44 -2.24 0.59 6.62
CA ARG A 44 -1.74 1.94 7.00
C ARG A 44 -2.83 2.80 7.59
N ILE A 45 -4.01 2.85 6.97
CA ILE A 45 -5.19 3.57 7.50
C ILE A 45 -5.53 3.07 8.90
N LYS A 46 -5.62 1.74 9.09
CA LYS A 46 -5.87 1.16 10.40
C LYS A 46 -4.81 1.58 11.43
N ASN A 47 -3.54 1.59 11.06
CA ASN A 47 -2.48 2.03 11.98
C ASN A 47 -2.61 3.52 12.35
N LEU A 48 -2.96 4.38 11.39
CA LEU A 48 -3.18 5.81 11.63
C LEU A 48 -4.40 6.06 12.54
N GLU A 49 -5.43 5.22 12.46
CA GLU A 49 -6.61 5.28 13.34
C GLU A 49 -6.33 4.87 14.78
N HIS A 50 -5.32 4.03 15.00
CA HIS A 50 -5.00 3.44 16.32
C HIS A 50 -3.67 3.96 16.89
N LEU A 51 -3.22 5.15 16.48
CA LEU A 51 -2.01 5.76 17.04
C LEU A 51 -2.23 6.13 18.52
N PRO A 52 -1.20 5.97 19.38
CA PRO A 52 -1.32 6.24 20.81
C PRO A 52 -1.35 7.75 21.11
N HIS A 53 -1.67 8.10 22.36
CA HIS A 53 -1.55 9.46 22.91
C HIS A 53 -2.35 10.54 22.16
N GLY A 54 -3.46 10.19 21.51
CA GLY A 54 -4.28 11.14 20.74
C GLY A 54 -3.63 11.61 19.43
N LEU A 55 -2.53 10.97 19.00
CA LEU A 55 -1.87 11.31 17.74
C LEU A 55 -2.78 11.08 16.53
N SER A 56 -3.74 10.16 16.62
CA SER A 56 -4.77 9.93 15.60
C SER A 56 -5.64 11.18 15.33
N ASP A 57 -5.75 12.07 16.32
CA ASP A 57 -6.61 13.25 16.28
C ASP A 57 -5.88 14.50 15.80
N MET A 58 -4.56 14.42 15.60
CA MET A 58 -3.79 15.53 15.04
C MET A 58 -4.26 15.83 13.61
N PRO A 59 -4.53 17.11 13.26
CA PRO A 59 -5.02 17.48 11.93
C PRO A 59 -4.13 16.97 10.77
N SER A 60 -2.81 16.97 10.95
CA SER A 60 -1.87 16.44 9.96
C SER A 60 -2.01 14.93 9.73
N VAL A 61 -2.33 14.16 10.78
CA VAL A 61 -2.55 12.71 10.71
C VAL A 61 -3.88 12.41 10.01
N GLN A 62 -4.93 13.17 10.34
CA GLN A 62 -6.23 13.05 9.70
C GLN A 62 -6.15 13.34 8.19
N GLN A 63 -5.41 14.39 7.82
CA GLN A 63 -5.17 14.75 6.41
C GLN A 63 -4.51 13.62 5.62
N VAL A 64 -3.46 12.99 6.18
CA VAL A 64 -2.77 11.87 5.51
C VAL A 64 -3.69 10.65 5.37
N ARG A 65 -4.53 10.38 6.38
CA ARG A 65 -5.53 9.29 6.32
C ARG A 65 -6.56 9.54 5.22
N GLU A 66 -7.04 10.77 5.07
CA GLU A 66 -8.00 11.16 4.02
C GLU A 66 -7.42 10.97 2.62
N TRP A 67 -6.16 11.32 2.39
CA TRP A 67 -5.49 11.08 1.10
C TRP A 67 -5.45 9.60 0.71
N MET A 68 -5.41 8.68 1.68
CA MET A 68 -5.44 7.25 1.39
C MET A 68 -6.87 6.77 1.13
N ASN A 69 -7.87 7.33 1.80
CA ASN A 69 -9.29 6.99 1.63
C ASN A 69 -9.87 7.44 0.28
N TRP A 70 -9.39 8.53 -0.32
CA TRP A 70 -9.92 9.02 -1.61
C TRP A 70 -9.80 7.98 -2.74
N ARG A 71 -8.84 7.05 -2.67
CA ARG A 71 -8.63 6.02 -3.71
C ARG A 71 -9.61 4.85 -3.59
N SER A 72 -10.34 4.72 -2.48
CA SER A 72 -11.34 3.67 -2.27
C SER A 72 -12.75 4.04 -2.74
N VAL A 73 -12.95 5.21 -3.36
CA VAL A 73 -14.26 5.70 -3.84
C VAL A 73 -14.34 5.78 -5.38
N ARG A 74 -13.69 4.85 -6.09
CA ARG A 74 -13.97 4.59 -7.50
C ARG A 74 -14.05 3.09 -7.77
#